data_AF-A0A9Q9B9J7-F1
#
_entry.id   AF-A0A9Q9B9J7-F1
#
_cell.length_a   1.000
_cell.length_b   1.000
_cell.length_c   1.000
_cell.angle_alpha   90.00
_cell.angle_beta   90.00
_cell.angle_gamma   90.00
#
_symmetry.space_group_name_H-M   'P 1'
#
loop_
_entity.id
_entity.type
_entity.pdbx_description
1 polymer ?
#
loop_
_entity_poly.entity_id
_entity_poly.type
_entity_poly.pdbx_seq_one_letter_code
_entity_poly.pdbx_strand_id
1 'polypeptide(L)'
;MIGFYIIAAVLALLGILIHKFKLNFLIAGYNMMSKEEKKEYDASLIGKHVGLTLYLLSALSLAAGLFFQFFPSSKQTEKLVIVLYIILTMIAVSSLFIKENKKKLNEILPFVIFINLIVTVILAVVIFAG
;
A
#
# COMPACT_ATOMS: atom_id res chain seq x y z
N MET A 1 -5.40 13.36 12.17
CA MET A 1 -4.91 14.25 11.09
C MET A 1 -3.40 14.16 10.90
N ILE A 2 -2.56 14.44 11.92
CA ILE A 2 -1.09 14.38 11.77
C ILE A 2 -0.54 13.04 11.27
N GLY A 3 -1.21 11.92 11.60
CA GLY A 3 -0.85 10.59 11.13
C GLY A 3 -0.76 10.47 9.60
N PHE A 4 -1.63 11.14 8.84
CA PHE A 4 -1.58 11.12 7.37
C PHE A 4 -0.31 11.78 6.83
N TYR A 5 0.14 12.87 7.45
CA TYR A 5 1.39 13.53 7.06
C TYR A 5 2.62 12.68 7.37
N ILE A 6 2.63 12.00 8.52
CA ILE A 6 3.70 11.06 8.89
C ILE A 6 3.75 9.91 7.90
N ILE A 7 2.61 9.29 7.60
CA ILE A 7 2.51 8.20 6.63
C ILE A 7 3.00 8.66 5.25
N ALA A 8 2.54 9.83 4.78
CA ALA A 8 2.97 10.40 3.51
C ALA A 8 4.50 10.56 3.43
N ALA A 9 5.12 11.13 4.47
CA ALA A 9 6.56 11.35 4.53
C ALA A 9 7.35 10.03 4.54
N VAL A 10 6.93 9.05 5.36
CA VAL A 10 7.57 7.73 5.44
C VAL A 10 7.49 7.00 4.10
N LEU A 11 6.31 6.98 3.46
CA LEU A 11 6.11 6.33 2.17
C LEU A 11 6.92 7.00 1.05
N ALA A 12 7.00 8.33 1.04
CA ALA A 12 7.83 9.06 0.09
C ALA A 12 9.31 8.70 0.27
N LEU A 13 9.80 8.69 1.51
CA LEU A 13 11.18 8.34 1.84
C LEU A 13 11.50 6.91 1.40
N LEU A 14 10.68 5.92 1.77
CA LEU A 14 10.85 4.53 1.36
C LEU A 14 10.80 4.38 -0.18
N GLY A 15 9.89 5.10 -0.84
CA GLY A 15 9.80 5.12 -2.29
C GLY A 15 11.09 5.63 -2.94
N ILE A 16 11.69 6.69 -2.41
CA ILE A 16 12.99 7.22 -2.86
C ILE A 16 14.11 6.21 -2.62
N LEU A 17 14.20 5.64 -1.42
CA LEU A 17 15.22 4.65 -1.08
C LEU A 17 15.18 3.43 -2.00
N ILE A 18 14.00 2.90 -2.29
CA ILE A 18 13.84 1.72 -3.15
C ILE A 18 14.03 2.08 -4.64
N HIS A 19 13.36 3.12 -5.14
CA HIS A 19 13.37 3.43 -6.57
C HIS A 19 14.68 4.08 -7.03
N LYS A 20 15.18 5.07 -6.28
CA LYS A 20 16.34 5.89 -6.66
C LYS A 20 17.64 5.33 -6.13
N PHE A 21 17.68 4.96 -4.84
CA PHE A 21 18.88 4.41 -4.22
C PHE A 21 19.01 2.89 -4.35
N LYS A 22 18.03 2.22 -4.99
CA LYS A 22 18.05 0.78 -5.26
C LYS A 22 18.24 -0.07 -4.00
N LEU A 23 17.73 0.40 -2.86
CA LEU A 23 17.73 -0.33 -1.60
C LEU A 23 16.66 -1.45 -1.62
N ASN A 24 16.80 -2.38 -2.57
CA ASN A 24 15.89 -3.52 -2.77
C ASN A 24 15.86 -4.45 -1.56
N PHE A 25 16.82 -4.34 -0.65
CA PHE A 25 16.78 -5.04 0.62
C PHE A 25 15.62 -4.61 1.54
N LEU A 26 14.95 -3.49 1.25
CA LEU A 26 13.73 -3.10 1.97
C LEU A 26 12.50 -3.91 1.50
N ILE A 27 12.63 -4.68 0.42
CA ILE A 27 11.57 -5.53 -0.11
C ILE A 27 11.71 -6.92 0.49
N ALA A 28 11.06 -7.15 1.63
CA ALA A 28 11.19 -8.41 2.39
C ALA A 28 10.92 -9.66 1.55
N GLY A 29 9.88 -9.63 0.70
CA GLY A 29 9.56 -10.73 -0.21
C GLY A 29 10.69 -11.05 -1.19
N TYR A 30 11.33 -10.03 -1.75
CA TYR A 30 12.50 -10.22 -2.62
C TYR A 30 13.69 -10.76 -1.82
N ASN A 31 13.95 -10.25 -0.63
CA ASN A 31 15.08 -10.69 0.18
C ASN A 31 15.01 -12.15 0.62
N MET A 32 13.82 -12.64 0.92
CA MET A 32 13.59 -14.02 1.38
C MET A 32 13.66 -15.05 0.25
N MET A 33 13.62 -14.64 -1.02
CA MET A 33 13.76 -15.55 -2.16
C MET A 33 15.15 -16.21 -2.17
N SER A 34 15.17 -17.48 -2.59
CA SER A 34 16.42 -18.20 -2.86
C SER A 34 17.22 -17.52 -3.96
N LYS A 35 18.52 -17.86 -4.08
CA LYS A 35 19.36 -17.30 -5.15
C LYS A 35 18.84 -17.70 -6.53
N GLU A 36 18.27 -18.88 -6.65
CA GLU A 36 17.70 -19.45 -7.87
C GLU A 36 16.43 -18.67 -8.25
N GLU A 37 15.52 -18.47 -7.30
CA GLU A 37 14.28 -17.72 -7.54
C GLU A 37 14.56 -16.25 -7.87
N LYS A 38 15.51 -15.59 -7.18
CA LYS A 38 15.90 -14.21 -7.47
C LYS A 38 16.36 -13.99 -8.91
N LYS A 39 16.96 -14.99 -9.56
CA LYS A 39 17.40 -14.89 -10.97
C LYS A 39 16.24 -14.76 -11.94
N GLU A 40 15.05 -15.17 -11.54
CA GLU A 40 13.85 -15.04 -12.36
C GLU A 40 13.25 -13.64 -12.38
N TYR A 41 13.75 -12.74 -11.53
CA TYR A 41 13.21 -11.42 -11.31
C TYR A 41 14.23 -10.31 -11.64
N ASP A 42 13.76 -9.25 -12.26
CA ASP A 42 14.54 -8.03 -12.44
C ASP A 42 14.38 -7.13 -11.20
N ALA A 43 15.44 -7.08 -10.39
CA ALA A 43 15.47 -6.31 -9.16
C ALA A 43 15.24 -4.79 -9.39
N SER A 44 15.67 -4.25 -10.53
CA SER A 44 15.49 -2.84 -10.86
C SER A 44 14.03 -2.55 -11.22
N LEU A 45 13.38 -3.45 -11.95
CA LEU A 45 11.96 -3.34 -12.29
C LEU A 45 11.06 -3.49 -11.06
N ILE A 46 11.30 -4.51 -10.21
CA ILE A 46 10.56 -4.65 -8.95
C ILE A 46 10.72 -3.38 -8.10
N GLY A 47 11.97 -2.93 -7.88
CA GLY A 47 12.22 -1.72 -7.10
C GLY A 47 11.53 -0.48 -7.67
N LYS A 48 11.47 -0.35 -9.00
CA LYS A 48 10.70 0.72 -9.66
C LYS A 48 9.21 0.60 -9.38
N HIS A 49 8.61 -0.59 -9.53
CA HIS A 49 7.17 -0.77 -9.28
C HIS A 49 6.80 -0.52 -7.82
N VAL A 50 7.55 -1.10 -6.88
CA VAL A 50 7.35 -0.87 -5.44
C VAL A 50 7.47 0.61 -5.11
N GLY A 51 8.53 1.28 -5.58
CA GLY A 51 8.73 2.70 -5.29
C GLY A 51 7.67 3.61 -5.90
N LEU A 52 7.18 3.32 -7.12
CA LEU A 52 6.07 4.06 -7.72
C LEU A 52 4.76 3.87 -6.95
N THR A 53 4.46 2.65 -6.48
CA THR A 53 3.30 2.41 -5.61
C THR A 53 3.44 3.17 -4.29
N LEU A 54 4.63 3.23 -3.70
CA LEU A 54 4.87 4.02 -2.48
C LEU A 54 4.66 5.52 -2.71
N TYR A 55 5.06 6.06 -3.87
CA TYR A 55 4.76 7.45 -4.23
C TYR A 55 3.26 7.70 -4.38
N LEU A 56 2.54 6.77 -5.02
CA LEU A 56 1.08 6.86 -5.14
C LEU A 56 0.41 6.87 -3.76
N LEU A 57 0.81 5.96 -2.87
CA LEU A 57 0.27 5.88 -1.51
C LEU A 57 0.65 7.10 -0.66
N SER A 58 1.86 7.64 -0.86
CA SER A 58 2.30 8.88 -0.22
C SER A 58 1.42 10.06 -0.64
N ALA A 59 1.19 10.23 -1.96
CA ALA A 59 0.32 11.27 -2.49
C ALA A 59 -1.13 11.11 -2.00
N LEU A 60 -1.64 9.88 -1.95
CA LEU A 60 -2.97 9.58 -1.42
C LEU A 60 -3.09 9.96 0.07
N SER A 61 -2.08 9.63 0.87
CA SER A 61 -2.05 9.97 2.30
C SER A 61 -1.95 11.48 2.53
N LEU A 62 -1.10 12.17 1.75
CA LEU A 62 -1.00 13.62 1.79
C LEU A 62 -2.32 14.29 1.41
N ALA A 63 -3.00 13.80 0.36
CA ALA A 63 -4.30 14.33 -0.06
C ALA A 63 -5.37 14.16 1.04
N ALA A 64 -5.41 13.01 1.72
CA ALA A 64 -6.31 12.81 2.86
C ALA A 64 -5.99 13.76 4.04
N GLY A 65 -4.71 13.96 4.35
CA GLY A 65 -4.28 14.92 5.38
C GLY A 65 -4.71 16.35 5.05
N LEU A 66 -4.46 16.81 3.83
CA LEU A 66 -4.84 18.14 3.35
C LEU A 66 -6.37 18.30 3.31
N PHE A 67 -7.11 17.26 2.92
CA PHE A 67 -8.57 17.28 2.93
C PHE A 67 -9.09 17.62 4.33
N PHE A 68 -8.62 16.93 5.37
CA PHE A 68 -9.07 17.21 6.74
C PHE A 68 -8.60 18.56 7.27
N GLN A 69 -7.49 19.10 6.77
CA GLN A 69 -7.01 20.42 7.19
C GLN A 69 -7.86 21.56 6.62
N PHE A 70 -8.34 21.44 5.37
CA PHE A 70 -9.03 22.53 4.69
C PHE A 70 -10.56 22.38 4.68
N PHE A 71 -11.10 21.18 4.87
CA PHE A 71 -12.54 20.93 4.84
C PHE A 71 -13.04 20.55 6.24
N PRO A 72 -13.80 21.45 6.92
CA PRO A 72 -14.49 21.11 8.16
C PRO A 72 -15.34 19.87 7.96
N SER A 73 -15.01 18.80 8.68
CA SER A 73 -15.58 17.47 8.45
C SER A 73 -16.43 17.06 9.65
N SER A 74 -17.63 16.54 9.37
CA SER A 74 -18.39 15.83 10.40
C SER A 74 -17.71 14.50 10.73
N LYS A 75 -18.00 13.90 11.89
CA LYS A 75 -17.51 12.55 12.23
C LYS A 75 -17.88 11.51 11.17
N GLN A 76 -19.04 11.64 10.53
CA GLN A 76 -19.46 10.75 9.46
C GLN A 76 -18.62 10.94 8.19
N THR A 77 -18.35 12.19 7.82
CA THR A 77 -17.47 12.53 6.69
C THR A 77 -16.05 11.99 6.92
N GLU A 78 -15.52 12.12 8.14
CA GLU A 78 -14.21 11.57 8.51
C GLU A 78 -14.15 10.05 8.32
N LYS A 79 -15.15 9.32 8.83
CA LYS A 79 -15.24 7.87 8.64
C LYS A 79 -15.25 7.48 7.16
N LEU A 80 -16.05 8.16 6.33
CA LEU A 80 -16.14 7.87 4.90
C LEU A 80 -14.82 8.11 4.17
N VAL A 81 -14.11 9.21 4.47
CA VAL A 81 -12.81 9.51 3.88
C VAL A 81 -11.76 8.48 4.29
N ILE A 82 -11.75 8.06 5.57
CA ILE A 82 -10.84 7.01 6.05
C ILE A 82 -11.12 5.68 5.36
N VAL A 83 -12.39 5.29 5.20
CA VAL A 83 -12.79 4.06 4.51
C VAL A 83 -12.35 4.10 3.05
N LEU A 84 -12.59 5.22 2.36
CA LEU A 84 -12.15 5.41 0.98
C LEU A 84 -10.61 5.32 0.86
N TYR A 85 -9.88 5.98 1.76
CA TYR A 85 -8.42 5.92 1.83
C TYR A 85 -7.90 4.48 1.98
N ILE A 86 -8.53 3.69 2.86
CA ILE A 86 -8.15 2.29 3.08
C ILE A 86 -8.45 1.45 1.84
N ILE A 87 -9.63 1.59 1.22
CA ILE A 87 -9.98 0.88 0.00
C ILE A 87 -8.98 1.18 -1.13
N LEU A 88 -8.66 2.45 -1.36
CA LEU A 88 -7.68 2.84 -2.38
C LEU A 88 -6.29 2.27 -2.10
N THR A 89 -5.88 2.25 -0.82
CA THR A 89 -4.62 1.62 -0.38
C THR A 89 -4.64 0.11 -0.65
N MET A 90 -5.73 -0.59 -0.31
CA MET A 90 -5.90 -2.02 -0.55
C MET A 90 -5.80 -2.36 -2.04
N ILE A 91 -6.44 -1.57 -2.90
CA ILE A 91 -6.41 -1.75 -4.36
C ILE A 91 -4.98 -1.57 -4.87
N ALA A 92 -4.28 -0.51 -4.45
CA ALA A 92 -2.91 -0.23 -4.92
C ALA A 92 -1.93 -1.33 -4.50
N VAL A 93 -2.00 -1.78 -3.23
CA VAL A 93 -1.14 -2.86 -2.71
C VAL A 93 -1.47 -4.19 -3.37
N SER A 94 -2.75 -4.55 -3.49
CA SER A 94 -3.18 -5.81 -4.13
C SER A 94 -2.75 -5.85 -5.60
N SER A 95 -2.90 -4.73 -6.32
CA SER A 95 -2.51 -4.62 -7.72
C SER A 95 -1.01 -4.80 -7.91
N LEU A 96 -0.19 -4.20 -7.03
CA LEU A 96 1.27 -4.40 -7.02
C LEU A 96 1.60 -5.87 -6.72
N PHE A 97 1.01 -6.44 -5.67
CA PHE A 97 1.32 -7.80 -5.23
C PHE A 97 0.98 -8.84 -6.31
N ILE A 98 -0.18 -8.69 -6.97
CA ILE A 98 -0.58 -9.54 -8.10
C ILE A 98 0.38 -9.39 -9.28
N LYS A 99 0.74 -8.15 -9.62
CA LYS A 99 1.63 -7.87 -10.75
C LYS A 99 3.01 -8.51 -10.56
N GLU A 100 3.61 -8.34 -9.39
CA GLU A 100 4.95 -8.88 -9.12
C GLU A 100 4.94 -10.41 -8.95
N ASN A 101 3.81 -11.01 -8.56
CA ASN A 101 3.68 -12.46 -8.37
C ASN A 101 2.85 -13.16 -9.46
N LYS A 102 2.74 -12.57 -10.66
CA LYS A 102 1.88 -13.09 -11.75
C LYS A 102 2.12 -14.56 -12.11
N LYS A 103 3.35 -15.07 -11.93
CA LYS A 103 3.71 -16.48 -12.19
C LYS A 103 3.09 -17.45 -11.17
N LYS A 104 2.83 -16.97 -9.95
CA LYS A 104 2.27 -17.73 -8.81
C LYS A 104 0.84 -17.28 -8.50
N LEU A 105 0.11 -16.77 -9.50
CA LEU A 105 -1.19 -16.12 -9.30
C LEU A 105 -2.19 -17.01 -8.56
N ASN A 106 -2.29 -18.29 -8.94
CA ASN A 106 -3.23 -19.24 -8.31
C ASN A 106 -2.90 -19.51 -6.83
N GLU A 107 -1.63 -19.38 -6.44
CA GLU A 107 -1.19 -19.56 -5.06
C GLU A 107 -1.44 -18.30 -4.23
N ILE A 108 -1.18 -17.12 -4.79
CA ILE A 108 -1.28 -15.85 -4.06
C ILE A 108 -2.69 -15.25 -4.03
N LEU A 109 -3.53 -15.55 -5.02
CA LEU A 109 -4.84 -14.93 -5.16
C LEU A 109 -5.80 -15.23 -3.99
N PRO A 110 -5.93 -16.48 -3.50
CA PRO A 110 -6.75 -16.76 -2.33
C PRO A 110 -6.31 -15.98 -1.09
N PHE A 111 -4.99 -15.81 -0.90
CA PHE A 111 -4.44 -15.04 0.21
C PHE A 111 -4.78 -13.55 0.10
N VAL A 112 -4.65 -12.95 -1.09
CA VAL A 112 -5.04 -11.55 -1.33
C VAL A 112 -6.52 -11.32 -1.06
N ILE A 113 -7.38 -12.22 -1.54
CA ILE A 113 -8.83 -12.15 -1.32
C ILE A 113 -9.15 -12.26 0.17
N PHE A 114 -8.51 -13.22 0.87
CA PHE A 114 -8.72 -13.43 2.30
C PHE A 114 -8.33 -12.21 3.14
N ILE A 115 -7.15 -11.62 2.89
CA ILE A 115 -6.72 -10.39 3.58
C ILE A 115 -7.69 -9.25 3.30
N ASN A 116 -8.10 -9.05 2.04
CA ASN A 116 -9.03 -7.98 1.69
C ASN A 116 -10.40 -8.17 2.33
N LEU A 117 -10.88 -9.42 2.45
CA LEU A 117 -12.12 -9.75 3.14
C LEU A 117 -12.01 -9.40 4.63
N ILE A 118 -10.92 -9.80 5.30
CA ILE A 118 -10.68 -9.47 6.72
C ILE A 118 -10.70 -7.96 6.93
N VAL A 119 -9.95 -7.21 6.11
CA VAL A 119 -9.90 -5.75 6.24
C VAL A 119 -11.29 -5.15 6.03
N THR A 120 -12.07 -5.66 5.08
CA THR A 120 -13.45 -5.19 4.84
C THR A 120 -14.37 -5.47 6.03
N VAL A 121 -14.25 -6.64 6.66
CA VAL A 121 -15.01 -6.96 7.89
C VAL A 121 -14.62 -6.01 9.03
N ILE A 122 -13.32 -5.75 9.22
CA ILE A 122 -12.85 -4.79 10.23
C ILE A 122 -13.41 -3.39 9.95
N LEU A 123 -13.38 -2.94 8.70
CA LEU A 123 -13.95 -1.66 8.30
C LEU A 123 -15.45 -1.59 8.61
N ALA A 124 -16.21 -2.63 8.29
CA ALA A 124 -17.63 -2.69 8.60
C ALA A 124 -17.88 -2.57 10.11
N VAL A 125 -17.13 -3.30 10.93
CA VAL A 125 -17.22 -3.19 12.39
C VAL A 125 -16.91 -1.76 12.86
N VAL A 126 -15.85 -1.13 12.36
CA VAL A 126 -15.49 0.25 12.73
C VAL A 126 -16.56 1.26 12.32
N ILE A 127 -17.24 1.06 11.20
CA ILE A 127 -18.31 1.95 10.72
C ILE A 127 -19.60 1.79 11.53
N PHE A 128 -20.00 0.54 11.81
CA PHE A 128 -21.32 0.23 12.37
C PHE A 128 -21.34 0.05 13.89
N ALA A 129 -20.21 -0.29 14.51
CA ALA A 129 -20.12 -0.53 15.96
C ALA A 129 -19.45 0.61 16.75
N GLY A 130 -18.83 1.59 16.07
CA GLY A 130 -18.29 2.83 16.66
C GLY A 130 -18.90 4.06 16.00
#